data_AF-B0SYS4-F1
#
_entry.id   AF-B0SYS4-F1
#
_cell.length_a   1.000
_cell.length_b   1.000
_cell.length_c   1.000
_cell.angle_alpha   90.00
_cell.angle_beta   90.00
_cell.angle_gamma   90.00
#
_symmetry.space_group_name_H-M   'P 1'
#
loop_
_entity.id
_entity.type
_entity.pdbx_description
1 polymer ?
#
loop_
_entity_poly.entity_id
_entity_poly.type
_entity_poly.pdbx_seq_one_letter_code
_entity_poly.pdbx_strand_id
1 'polypeptide(L)'
;MKILRRLIWVVGVLAVLIAAFLAWVMWPGRPAPALPPPSASAPREPLAYEPPTYLPSNDPPSGSPFVPAPAVGVTPEDCQAGGASISAAPVNAASLTTMTWTPFGRDEVGWEIYAPHVAHEIQTACAPGSNRFAAALARWQGGHGLRSTGVFDPETFKVMLVRWHRARPFVKVNGEGICPGAPPVATLSTARPEESYGGKTIQLRQGAMDAYRQMVAEAKAAGVVRDPRALTIFSGFREPDADAGRCARDNNCQGVSRTICSAHRTGLALDIYIAAAPGFGPDSSADDNRRAMARSDAYRWMVVNAGRFGFVNYVFEPWHWEWTGEPMLPGVPLSSLPQAGSGNPGDPLLIPPAAPAPVAATKPGPPPKAPPPSKAPPRRPAGS
;
A
#
# COMPACT_ATOMS: atom_id res chain seq x y z
N MET A 1 -69.54 25.78 40.85
CA MET A 1 -69.42 24.31 40.65
C MET A 1 -69.00 23.87 39.24
N LYS A 2 -69.52 24.43 38.13
CA LYS A 2 -69.14 24.02 36.75
C LYS A 2 -67.66 24.29 36.39
N ILE A 3 -67.08 25.40 36.86
CA ILE A 3 -65.69 25.77 36.59
C ILE A 3 -64.72 24.84 37.33
N LEU A 4 -65.02 24.50 38.59
CA LEU A 4 -64.20 23.57 39.38
C LEU A 4 -64.17 22.16 38.78
N ARG A 5 -65.30 21.67 38.24
CA ARG A 5 -65.35 20.40 37.52
C ARG A 5 -64.49 20.39 36.24
N ARG A 6 -64.45 21.50 35.50
CA ARG A 6 -63.60 21.61 34.30
C ARG A 6 -62.12 21.67 34.68
N LEU A 7 -61.76 22.37 35.75
CA LEU A 7 -60.37 22.45 36.21
C LEU A 7 -59.85 21.08 36.65
N ILE A 8 -60.64 20.32 37.43
CA ILE A 8 -60.29 18.96 37.86
C ILE A 8 -60.10 18.03 36.65
N TRP A 9 -60.95 18.17 35.62
CA TRP A 9 -60.82 17.38 34.40
C TRP A 9 -59.54 17.69 33.62
N VAL A 10 -59.19 18.97 33.47
CA VAL A 10 -57.97 19.39 32.74
C VAL A 10 -56.71 18.93 33.48
N VAL A 11 -56.67 19.08 34.81
CA VAL A 11 -55.53 18.63 35.62
C VAL A 11 -55.41 17.10 35.61
N GLY A 12 -56.54 16.39 35.65
CA GLY A 12 -56.54 14.92 35.55
C GLY A 12 -56.00 14.42 34.21
N VAL A 13 -56.41 15.02 33.10
CA VAL A 13 -55.89 14.66 31.76
C VAL A 13 -54.39 14.97 31.65
N LEU A 14 -53.96 16.11 32.17
CA LEU A 14 -52.54 16.49 32.13
C LEU A 14 -51.67 15.52 32.95
N ALA A 15 -52.15 15.09 34.12
CA ALA A 15 -51.45 14.12 34.96
C ALA A 15 -51.29 12.75 34.26
N VAL A 16 -52.33 12.28 33.55
CA VAL A 16 -52.29 11.02 32.79
C VAL A 16 -51.28 11.11 31.64
N LEU A 17 -51.24 12.23 30.92
CA LEU A 17 -50.29 12.43 29.82
C LEU A 17 -48.83 12.46 30.31
N ILE A 18 -48.57 13.13 31.45
CA ILE A 18 -47.24 13.16 32.06
C ILE A 18 -46.81 11.76 32.52
N ALA A 19 -47.72 11.01 33.16
CA ALA A 19 -47.43 9.65 33.60
C ALA A 19 -47.14 8.70 32.41
N ALA A 20 -47.90 8.81 31.31
CA ALA A 20 -47.66 8.03 30.10
C ALA A 20 -46.31 8.36 29.44
N PHE A 21 -45.94 9.65 29.40
CA PHE A 21 -44.65 10.08 28.87
C PHE A 21 -43.47 9.57 29.71
N LEU A 22 -43.56 9.67 31.04
CA LEU A 22 -42.52 9.16 31.94
C LEU A 22 -42.38 7.63 31.83
N ALA A 23 -43.50 6.91 31.72
CA ALA A 23 -43.48 5.46 31.51
C ALA A 23 -42.84 5.07 30.17
N TRP A 24 -43.03 5.87 29.12
CA TRP A 24 -42.40 5.66 27.82
C TRP A 24 -40.89 5.94 27.84
N VAL A 25 -40.46 7.04 28.46
CA VAL A 25 -39.04 7.41 28.57
C VAL A 25 -38.26 6.44 29.46
N MET A 26 -38.89 5.94 30.52
CA MET A 26 -38.25 5.02 31.47
C MET A 26 -38.40 3.56 31.08
N TRP A 27 -39.05 3.23 29.96
CA TRP A 27 -39.19 1.84 29.51
C TRP A 27 -37.84 1.34 28.99
N PRO A 28 -37.20 0.35 29.64
CA PRO A 28 -35.94 -0.19 29.17
C PRO A 28 -36.18 -0.86 27.82
N GLY A 29 -35.58 -0.29 26.77
CA GLY A 29 -35.56 -0.92 25.45
C GLY A 29 -35.04 -2.34 25.58
N ARG A 30 -35.77 -3.31 25.02
CA ARG A 30 -35.28 -4.69 24.93
C ARG A 30 -33.91 -4.65 24.23
N PRO A 31 -32.84 -5.25 24.79
CA PRO A 31 -31.62 -5.41 24.03
C PRO A 31 -31.97 -6.18 22.75
N ALA A 32 -31.60 -5.62 21.61
CA ALA A 32 -31.73 -6.31 20.34
C ALA A 32 -31.01 -7.68 20.46
N PRO A 33 -31.59 -8.77 19.93
CA PRO A 33 -30.87 -10.03 19.87
C PRO A 33 -29.52 -9.79 19.19
N ALA A 34 -28.44 -10.25 19.82
CA ALA A 34 -27.08 -10.14 19.30
C ALA A 34 -27.05 -10.76 17.90
N LEU A 35 -26.93 -9.92 16.88
CA LEU A 35 -26.72 -10.37 15.51
C LEU A 35 -25.37 -11.10 15.48
N PRO A 36 -25.28 -12.29 14.86
CA PRO A 36 -24.01 -12.95 14.63
C PRO A 36 -23.07 -12.03 13.84
N PRO A 37 -21.74 -12.09 14.04
CA PRO A 37 -20.80 -11.26 13.31
C PRO A 37 -20.98 -11.48 11.80
N PRO A 38 -21.01 -10.42 10.98
CA PRO A 38 -21.18 -10.57 9.55
C PRO A 38 -20.01 -11.35 8.97
N SER A 39 -20.34 -12.43 8.28
CA SER A 39 -19.40 -13.23 7.51
C SER A 39 -18.70 -12.35 6.47
N ALA A 40 -17.41 -12.58 6.23
CA ALA A 40 -16.53 -11.77 5.37
C ALA A 40 -16.92 -11.69 3.87
N SER A 41 -18.11 -12.19 3.52
CA SER A 41 -18.68 -12.16 2.16
C SER A 41 -20.00 -11.40 2.08
N ALA A 42 -20.48 -10.80 3.18
CA ALA A 42 -21.68 -9.97 3.14
C ALA A 42 -21.33 -8.58 2.58
N PRO A 43 -22.04 -8.08 1.55
CA PRO A 43 -21.95 -6.70 1.12
C PRO A 43 -22.24 -5.80 2.32
N ARG A 44 -21.26 -5.00 2.73
CA ARG A 44 -21.49 -3.96 3.73
C ARG A 44 -22.51 -2.99 3.14
N GLU A 45 -23.58 -2.73 3.88
CA GLU A 45 -24.56 -1.71 3.51
C GLU A 45 -23.81 -0.40 3.24
N PRO A 46 -23.89 0.15 2.01
CA PRO A 46 -23.17 1.37 1.70
C PRO A 46 -23.78 2.50 2.53
N LEU A 47 -22.96 3.19 3.32
CA LEU A 47 -23.23 4.59 3.63
C LEU A 47 -23.55 5.25 2.29
N ALA A 48 -24.78 5.74 2.13
CA ALA A 48 -25.39 6.22 0.89
C ALA A 48 -24.33 6.77 -0.09
N TYR A 49 -23.84 5.88 -0.94
CA TYR A 49 -22.83 6.18 -1.93
C TYR A 49 -23.58 6.68 -3.14
N GLU A 50 -23.51 7.98 -3.38
CA GLU A 50 -24.03 8.57 -4.59
C GLU A 50 -23.24 8.00 -5.77
N PRO A 51 -23.88 7.27 -6.71
CA PRO A 51 -23.19 6.67 -7.83
C PRO A 51 -22.57 7.78 -8.69
N PRO A 52 -21.25 7.77 -8.95
CA PRO A 52 -20.60 8.83 -9.69
C PRO A 52 -21.15 8.90 -11.12
N THR A 53 -21.35 10.12 -11.60
CA THR A 53 -21.48 10.43 -13.01
C THR A 53 -20.28 9.86 -13.76
N TYR A 54 -20.57 9.00 -14.73
CA TYR A 54 -19.62 8.28 -15.55
C TYR A 54 -18.52 9.18 -16.11
N LEU A 55 -17.27 8.94 -15.66
CA LEU A 55 -16.06 9.34 -16.37
C LEU A 55 -15.58 8.10 -17.14
N PRO A 56 -15.42 8.17 -18.48
CA PRO A 56 -15.00 7.02 -19.26
C PRO A 56 -13.65 6.47 -18.79
N SER A 57 -13.54 5.14 -18.80
CA SER A 57 -12.29 4.40 -18.59
C SER A 57 -11.19 4.99 -19.48
N ASN A 58 -10.13 5.52 -18.86
CA ASN A 58 -8.86 5.74 -19.57
C ASN A 58 -8.17 4.38 -19.68
N ASP A 59 -8.69 3.48 -20.51
CA ASP A 59 -7.87 2.38 -21.00
C ASP A 59 -6.77 3.00 -21.87
N PRO A 60 -5.49 2.95 -21.46
CA PRO A 60 -4.45 3.40 -22.37
C PRO A 60 -4.45 2.43 -23.57
N PRO A 61 -4.42 2.92 -24.83
CA PRO A 61 -4.02 2.08 -25.94
C PRO A 61 -2.65 1.45 -25.62
N SER A 62 -2.35 0.31 -26.24
CA SER A 62 -1.14 -0.51 -26.04
C SER A 62 0.21 0.19 -26.33
N GLY A 63 0.26 1.53 -26.34
CA GLY A 63 1.45 2.36 -26.54
C GLY A 63 1.48 3.67 -25.74
N SER A 64 0.59 3.93 -24.76
CA SER A 64 0.73 5.13 -23.92
C SER A 64 1.87 4.98 -22.89
N PRO A 65 2.67 6.05 -22.67
CA PRO A 65 3.74 6.02 -21.67
C PRO A 65 3.18 5.81 -20.25
N PHE A 66 3.90 5.04 -19.44
CA PHE A 66 3.51 4.69 -18.07
C PHE A 66 3.79 5.81 -17.07
N VAL A 67 4.50 6.84 -17.49
CA VAL A 67 4.84 8.03 -16.71
C VAL A 67 4.26 9.25 -17.44
N PRO A 68 3.71 10.25 -16.73
CA PRO A 68 3.29 11.51 -17.35
C PRO A 68 4.42 12.14 -18.16
N ALA A 69 4.04 12.94 -19.17
CA ALA A 69 4.98 13.57 -20.10
C ALA A 69 6.14 14.24 -19.34
N PRO A 70 7.38 14.11 -19.84
CA PRO A 70 8.53 14.60 -19.11
C PRO A 70 8.49 16.14 -19.03
N ALA A 71 9.21 16.69 -18.04
CA ALA A 71 9.35 18.14 -17.89
C ALA A 71 9.82 18.80 -19.20
N VAL A 72 9.38 20.03 -19.44
CA VAL A 72 9.75 20.83 -20.62
C VAL A 72 11.27 20.80 -20.82
N GLY A 73 11.73 20.27 -21.95
CA GLY A 73 13.15 20.20 -22.32
C GLY A 73 13.79 18.80 -22.28
N VAL A 74 13.07 17.75 -21.84
CA VAL A 74 13.56 16.36 -21.94
C VAL A 74 13.05 15.73 -23.23
N THR A 75 13.97 15.18 -24.03
CA THR A 75 13.61 14.40 -25.23
C THR A 75 12.83 13.14 -24.82
N PRO A 76 11.67 12.85 -25.44
CA PRO A 76 10.95 11.61 -25.20
C PRO A 76 11.86 10.39 -25.35
N GLU A 77 11.73 9.43 -24.44
CA GLU A 77 12.49 8.18 -24.51
C GLU A 77 12.09 7.39 -25.77
N ASP A 78 13.07 6.90 -26.54
CA ASP A 78 12.80 5.99 -27.65
C ASP A 78 12.48 4.59 -27.12
N CYS A 79 11.19 4.24 -27.17
CA CYS A 79 10.70 2.96 -26.66
C CYS A 79 11.03 1.75 -27.54
N GLN A 80 11.52 1.98 -28.77
CA GLN A 80 11.96 0.89 -29.66
C GLN A 80 13.47 0.61 -29.54
N ALA A 81 14.22 1.49 -28.89
CA ALA A 81 15.66 1.35 -28.70
C ALA A 81 16.04 0.29 -27.66
N GLY A 82 17.26 -0.26 -27.79
CA GLY A 82 17.90 -1.16 -26.83
C GLY A 82 18.12 -2.58 -27.36
N GLY A 83 19.08 -3.29 -26.76
CA GLY A 83 19.44 -4.66 -27.13
C GLY A 83 19.02 -5.67 -26.06
N ALA A 84 17.73 -6.03 -26.03
CA ALA A 84 17.22 -7.17 -25.27
C ALA A 84 16.94 -8.36 -26.22
N SER A 85 16.61 -9.54 -25.66
CA SER A 85 16.07 -10.63 -26.47
C SER A 85 14.83 -10.15 -27.24
N ILE A 86 14.74 -10.47 -28.54
CA ILE A 86 13.60 -10.12 -29.39
C ILE A 86 12.26 -10.64 -28.86
N SER A 87 12.29 -11.71 -28.07
CA SER A 87 11.10 -12.30 -27.45
C SER A 87 10.65 -11.59 -26.16
N ALA A 88 11.52 -10.79 -25.53
CA ALA A 88 11.28 -10.31 -24.17
C ALA A 88 10.12 -9.30 -24.10
N ALA A 89 10.10 -8.32 -25.01
CA ALA A 89 9.04 -7.32 -25.08
C ALA A 89 7.64 -7.94 -25.34
N PRO A 90 7.46 -8.84 -26.33
CA PRO A 90 6.19 -9.58 -26.50
C PRO A 90 5.77 -10.39 -25.26
N VAL A 91 6.71 -11.06 -24.58
CA VAL A 91 6.41 -11.84 -23.37
C VAL A 91 5.97 -10.92 -22.22
N ASN A 92 6.60 -9.76 -22.05
CA ASN A 92 6.18 -8.77 -21.06
C ASN A 92 4.79 -8.22 -21.38
N ALA A 93 4.50 -7.91 -22.66
CA ALA A 93 3.18 -7.45 -23.08
C ALA A 93 2.08 -8.48 -22.77
N ALA A 94 2.32 -9.76 -23.07
CA ALA A 94 1.38 -10.82 -22.83
C ALA A 94 1.20 -11.10 -21.32
N SER A 95 2.29 -11.25 -20.59
CA SER A 95 2.26 -11.59 -19.16
C SER A 95 1.68 -10.50 -18.27
N LEU A 96 1.68 -9.24 -18.73
CA LEU A 96 1.16 -8.08 -18.00
C LEU A 96 -0.26 -8.30 -17.47
N THR A 97 -1.09 -9.01 -18.23
CA THR A 97 -2.50 -9.29 -17.88
C THR A 97 -2.81 -10.78 -17.74
N THR A 98 -1.84 -11.68 -17.99
CA THR A 98 -2.10 -13.13 -18.05
C THR A 98 -1.28 -13.98 -17.08
N MET A 99 -0.21 -13.45 -16.49
CA MET A 99 0.63 -14.21 -15.55
C MET A 99 -0.16 -14.61 -14.31
N THR A 100 -0.23 -15.90 -13.99
CA THR A 100 -0.78 -16.40 -12.73
C THR A 100 0.34 -16.61 -11.71
N TRP A 101 0.19 -16.05 -10.52
CA TRP A 101 1.26 -15.98 -9.53
C TRP A 101 0.74 -15.53 -8.15
N THR A 102 1.60 -15.60 -7.12
CA THR A 102 1.25 -15.32 -5.71
C THR A 102 2.22 -14.32 -5.05
N PRO A 103 2.35 -13.09 -5.55
CA PRO A 103 3.38 -12.13 -5.12
C PRO A 103 3.32 -11.79 -3.62
N PHE A 104 2.13 -11.90 -3.01
CA PHE A 104 1.87 -11.63 -1.59
C PHE A 104 1.18 -12.80 -0.88
N GLY A 105 1.41 -14.04 -1.34
CA GLY A 105 0.74 -15.22 -0.77
C GLY A 105 -0.76 -15.31 -1.12
N ARG A 106 -1.23 -14.47 -2.05
CA ARG A 106 -2.57 -14.45 -2.62
C ARG A 106 -2.46 -14.61 -4.12
N ASP A 107 -3.33 -15.43 -4.71
CA ASP A 107 -3.42 -15.58 -6.17
C ASP A 107 -3.77 -14.25 -6.84
N GLU A 108 -3.01 -13.88 -7.86
CA GLU A 108 -3.23 -12.70 -8.70
C GLU A 108 -3.08 -13.08 -10.19
N VAL A 109 -3.71 -12.29 -11.08
CA VAL A 109 -3.61 -12.45 -12.54
C VAL A 109 -3.07 -11.19 -13.22
N GLY A 110 -1.94 -11.36 -13.90
CA GLY A 110 -1.13 -10.29 -14.45
C GLY A 110 -0.33 -9.56 -13.38
N TRP A 111 0.56 -8.69 -13.83
CA TRP A 111 1.41 -7.87 -12.95
C TRP A 111 1.24 -6.37 -13.20
N GLU A 112 0.20 -5.98 -13.94
CA GLU A 112 -0.10 -4.58 -14.28
C GLU A 112 -0.16 -3.65 -13.05
N ILE A 113 -0.64 -4.15 -11.92
CA ILE A 113 -0.71 -3.40 -10.65
C ILE A 113 0.67 -2.87 -10.23
N TYR A 114 1.72 -3.63 -10.51
CA TYR A 114 3.11 -3.32 -10.13
C TYR A 114 3.90 -2.62 -11.23
N ALA A 115 3.37 -2.57 -12.46
CA ALA A 115 4.10 -2.06 -13.61
C ALA A 115 4.65 -0.63 -13.44
N PRO A 116 3.95 0.33 -12.80
CA PRO A 116 4.52 1.65 -12.53
C PRO A 116 5.79 1.59 -11.65
N HIS A 117 5.79 0.75 -10.61
CA HIS A 117 6.95 0.58 -9.73
C HIS A 117 8.10 -0.13 -10.44
N VAL A 118 7.81 -1.15 -11.25
CA VAL A 118 8.82 -1.84 -12.06
C VAL A 118 9.49 -0.87 -13.03
N ALA A 119 8.69 -0.07 -13.75
CA ALA A 119 9.19 0.93 -14.69
C ALA A 119 10.07 1.98 -14.00
N HIS A 120 9.67 2.45 -12.80
CA HIS A 120 10.46 3.37 -12.00
C HIS A 120 11.78 2.75 -11.52
N GLU A 121 11.77 1.52 -11.00
CA GLU A 121 12.95 0.81 -10.50
C GLU A 121 13.99 0.58 -11.62
N ILE A 122 13.55 0.28 -12.85
CA ILE A 122 14.44 0.09 -14.00
C ILE A 122 14.69 1.38 -14.80
N GLN A 123 14.15 2.50 -14.33
CA GLN A 123 14.36 3.85 -14.87
C GLN A 123 13.95 4.00 -16.35
N THR A 124 12.71 3.63 -16.68
CA THR A 124 12.12 3.84 -18.01
C THR A 124 10.68 4.35 -17.91
N ALA A 125 10.27 5.18 -18.86
CA ALA A 125 8.87 5.58 -19.03
C ALA A 125 8.11 4.69 -20.03
N CYS A 126 8.84 3.82 -20.74
CA CYS A 126 8.31 2.98 -21.78
C CYS A 126 7.49 1.80 -21.23
N ALA A 127 6.49 1.40 -22.02
CA ALA A 127 5.58 0.32 -21.66
C ALA A 127 6.28 -1.04 -21.48
N PRO A 128 5.76 -1.94 -20.63
CA PRO A 128 6.24 -3.32 -20.49
C PRO A 128 6.49 -4.05 -21.81
N GLY A 129 5.61 -3.84 -22.79
CA GLY A 129 5.68 -4.44 -24.11
C GLY A 129 6.71 -3.84 -25.07
N SER A 130 7.58 -2.95 -24.61
CA SER A 130 8.55 -2.24 -25.45
C SER A 130 9.96 -2.83 -25.38
N ASN A 131 10.74 -2.66 -26.44
CA ASN A 131 12.15 -3.08 -26.49
C ASN A 131 12.97 -2.35 -25.42
N ARG A 132 12.68 -1.07 -25.20
CA ARG A 132 13.37 -0.26 -24.21
C ARG A 132 13.16 -0.76 -22.78
N PHE A 133 11.92 -1.10 -22.43
CA PHE A 133 11.60 -1.70 -21.14
C PHE A 133 12.33 -3.02 -20.94
N ALA A 134 12.26 -3.93 -21.93
CA ALA A 134 12.95 -5.21 -21.86
C ALA A 134 14.47 -5.05 -21.71
N ALA A 135 15.08 -4.12 -22.43
CA ALA A 135 16.50 -3.84 -22.32
C ALA A 135 16.88 -3.24 -20.95
N ALA A 136 16.05 -2.33 -20.40
CA ALA A 136 16.24 -1.78 -19.06
C ALA A 136 16.13 -2.86 -17.99
N LEU A 137 15.13 -3.74 -18.11
CA LEU A 137 14.93 -4.84 -17.19
C LEU A 137 16.09 -5.85 -17.24
N ALA A 138 16.59 -6.20 -18.43
CA ALA A 138 17.73 -7.10 -18.59
C ALA A 138 18.99 -6.55 -17.91
N ARG A 139 19.25 -5.23 -18.05
CA ARG A 139 20.37 -4.56 -17.37
C ARG A 139 20.18 -4.58 -15.86
N TRP A 140 18.98 -4.25 -15.38
CA TRP A 140 18.67 -4.25 -13.95
C TRP A 140 18.84 -5.65 -13.35
N GLN A 141 18.31 -6.69 -14.01
CA GLN A 141 18.48 -8.10 -13.61
C GLN A 141 19.95 -8.48 -13.47
N GLY A 142 20.76 -8.16 -14.48
CA GLY A 142 22.20 -8.44 -14.47
C GLY A 142 22.94 -7.73 -13.33
N GLY A 143 22.58 -6.46 -13.06
CA GLY A 143 23.12 -5.69 -11.94
C GLY A 143 22.71 -6.21 -10.56
N HIS A 144 21.71 -7.10 -10.48
CA HIS A 144 21.20 -7.69 -9.23
C HIS A 144 21.45 -9.20 -9.14
N GLY A 145 22.36 -9.74 -9.97
CA GLY A 145 22.75 -11.16 -9.92
C GLY A 145 21.68 -12.12 -10.45
N LEU A 146 20.68 -11.61 -11.17
CA LEU A 146 19.67 -12.41 -11.87
C LEU A 146 20.10 -12.65 -13.32
N ARG A 147 19.46 -13.60 -13.98
CA ARG A 147 19.63 -13.78 -15.43
C ARG A 147 19.05 -12.57 -16.16
N SER A 148 19.86 -11.90 -16.99
CA SER A 148 19.46 -10.76 -17.83
C SER A 148 18.54 -11.15 -19.00
N THR A 149 17.35 -11.65 -18.70
CA THR A 149 16.37 -12.09 -19.72
C THR A 149 15.63 -10.93 -20.36
N GLY A 150 15.46 -9.82 -19.64
CA GLY A 150 14.58 -8.71 -20.02
C GLY A 150 13.09 -9.04 -19.90
N VAL A 151 12.76 -10.21 -19.35
CA VAL A 151 11.41 -10.67 -19.07
C VAL A 151 11.10 -10.46 -17.61
N PHE A 152 9.93 -9.89 -17.30
CA PHE A 152 9.43 -9.80 -15.93
C PHE A 152 8.93 -11.17 -15.46
N ASP A 153 9.42 -11.62 -14.32
CA ASP A 153 9.12 -12.92 -13.73
C ASP A 153 9.08 -12.87 -12.19
N PRO A 154 8.58 -13.92 -11.51
CA PRO A 154 8.48 -13.92 -10.06
C PRO A 154 9.83 -13.79 -9.33
N GLU A 155 10.92 -14.28 -9.90
CA GLU A 155 12.26 -14.15 -9.31
C GLU A 155 12.73 -12.69 -9.32
N THR A 156 12.51 -12.01 -10.44
CA THR A 156 12.75 -10.57 -10.60
C THR A 156 11.90 -9.77 -9.61
N PHE A 157 10.60 -10.06 -9.53
CA PHE A 157 9.71 -9.37 -8.61
C PHE A 157 10.13 -9.56 -7.16
N LYS A 158 10.53 -10.77 -6.75
CA LYS A 158 10.99 -11.04 -5.38
C LYS A 158 12.16 -10.14 -4.98
N VAL A 159 13.13 -9.93 -5.87
CA VAL A 159 14.27 -9.04 -5.58
C VAL A 159 13.83 -7.58 -5.48
N MET A 160 12.98 -7.10 -6.40
CA MET A 160 12.41 -5.76 -6.35
C MET A 160 11.59 -5.53 -5.06
N LEU A 161 10.73 -6.49 -4.72
CA LEU A 161 9.85 -6.43 -3.57
C LEU A 161 10.62 -6.26 -2.26
N VAL A 162 11.71 -7.00 -2.06
CA VAL A 162 12.57 -6.87 -0.87
C VAL A 162 13.14 -5.45 -0.77
N ARG A 163 13.57 -4.86 -1.89
CA ARG A 163 14.11 -3.49 -1.93
C ARG A 163 13.03 -2.48 -1.57
N TRP A 164 11.86 -2.57 -2.18
CA TRP A 164 10.73 -1.68 -1.90
C TRP A 164 10.24 -1.79 -0.45
N HIS A 165 10.15 -3.01 0.09
CA HIS A 165 9.80 -3.22 1.49
C HIS A 165 10.84 -2.64 2.44
N ARG A 166 12.13 -2.82 2.13
CA ARG A 166 13.21 -2.23 2.92
C ARG A 166 13.36 -0.71 2.72
N ALA A 167 12.64 -0.07 1.81
CA ALA A 167 12.57 1.37 1.78
C ALA A 167 11.66 1.92 2.91
N ARG A 168 10.71 1.11 3.39
CA ARG A 168 9.75 1.47 4.44
C ARG A 168 10.37 1.34 5.83
N PRO A 169 10.55 2.44 6.60
CA PRO A 169 11.13 2.36 7.93
C PRO A 169 10.31 1.49 8.88
N PHE A 170 8.98 1.43 8.70
CA PHE A 170 8.10 0.58 9.51
C PHE A 170 8.47 -0.89 9.38
N VAL A 171 8.68 -1.36 8.15
CA VAL A 171 9.01 -2.76 7.87
C VAL A 171 10.36 -3.14 8.49
N LYS A 172 11.34 -2.23 8.52
CA LYS A 172 12.63 -2.48 9.18
C LYS A 172 12.46 -2.72 10.67
N VAL A 173 11.82 -1.77 11.37
CA VAL A 173 11.63 -1.85 12.82
C VAL A 173 10.72 -3.02 13.21
N ASN A 174 9.64 -3.23 12.46
CA ASN A 174 8.72 -4.36 12.68
C ASN A 174 9.40 -5.71 12.47
N GLY A 175 10.28 -5.83 11.47
CA GLY A 175 11.07 -7.03 11.21
C GLY A 175 12.07 -7.40 12.32
N GLU A 176 12.42 -6.46 13.20
CA GLU A 176 13.23 -6.69 14.41
C GLU A 176 12.38 -7.16 15.61
N GLY A 177 11.07 -7.39 15.40
CA GLY A 177 10.16 -7.77 16.47
C GLY A 177 9.66 -6.59 17.29
N ILE A 178 9.85 -5.35 16.82
CA ILE A 178 9.49 -4.12 17.54
C ILE A 178 8.29 -3.44 16.88
N CYS A 179 7.30 -3.07 17.68
CA CYS A 179 6.24 -2.18 17.26
C CYS A 179 6.60 -0.72 17.61
N PRO A 180 6.78 0.17 16.62
CA PRO A 180 7.18 1.56 16.87
C PRO A 180 6.27 2.32 17.83
N GLY A 181 6.83 3.28 18.56
CA GLY A 181 6.07 4.17 19.44
C GLY A 181 5.06 5.03 18.69
N ALA A 182 4.03 5.49 19.40
CA ALA A 182 3.06 6.45 18.88
C ALA A 182 3.35 7.85 19.44
N PRO A 183 3.22 8.92 18.64
CA PRO A 183 3.32 10.29 19.13
C PRO A 183 2.15 10.64 20.06
N PRO A 184 2.32 11.58 21.01
CA PRO A 184 1.18 12.14 21.74
C PRO A 184 0.20 12.84 20.80
N VAL A 185 -1.11 12.62 20.96
CA VAL A 185 -2.15 13.20 20.09
C VAL A 185 -2.05 14.73 20.00
N ALA A 186 -1.67 15.39 21.09
CA ALA A 186 -1.48 16.85 21.15
C ALA A 186 -0.36 17.37 20.22
N THR A 187 0.52 16.51 19.71
CA THR A 187 1.61 16.87 18.79
C THR A 187 1.25 16.65 17.32
N LEU A 188 0.06 16.12 17.03
CA LEU A 188 -0.40 15.83 15.69
C LEU A 188 -1.02 17.06 15.02
N SER A 189 -0.86 17.14 13.70
CA SER A 189 -1.50 18.10 12.84
C SER A 189 -2.78 17.50 12.25
N THR A 190 -3.87 18.25 12.29
CA THR A 190 -5.16 17.83 11.72
C THR A 190 -5.27 18.27 10.26
N ALA A 191 -5.71 17.35 9.40
CA ALA A 191 -6.02 17.63 8.01
C ALA A 191 -7.17 18.65 7.91
N ARG A 192 -7.10 19.54 6.93
CA ARG A 192 -8.21 20.46 6.62
C ARG A 192 -9.39 19.68 6.05
N PRO A 193 -10.63 20.21 6.14
CA PRO A 193 -11.81 19.53 5.59
C PRO A 193 -11.65 19.11 4.12
N GLU A 194 -11.04 19.95 3.28
CA GLU A 194 -10.78 19.68 1.86
C GLU A 194 -9.62 18.68 1.62
N GLU A 195 -8.82 18.40 2.64
CA GLU A 195 -7.76 17.39 2.60
C GLU A 195 -8.29 16.01 3.04
N SER A 196 -9.51 15.93 3.58
CA SER A 196 -10.08 14.72 4.15
C SER A 196 -11.15 14.08 3.26
N TYR A 197 -10.98 12.79 3.00
CA TYR A 197 -11.97 11.99 2.31
C TYR A 197 -13.16 11.68 3.22
N GLY A 198 -14.36 12.10 2.80
CA GLY A 198 -15.59 11.83 3.53
C GLY A 198 -15.73 12.58 4.86
N GLY A 199 -15.01 13.70 5.03
CA GLY A 199 -15.14 14.58 6.20
C GLY A 199 -14.59 14.01 7.50
N LYS A 200 -13.75 12.97 7.44
CA LYS A 200 -13.13 12.35 8.61
C LYS A 200 -12.14 13.31 9.29
N THR A 201 -12.03 13.26 10.61
CA THR A 201 -10.88 13.85 11.29
C THR A 201 -9.65 12.98 11.04
N ILE A 202 -8.70 13.50 10.27
CA ILE A 202 -7.45 12.82 9.96
C ILE A 202 -6.30 13.59 10.58
N GLN A 203 -5.39 12.87 11.23
CA GLN A 203 -4.24 13.46 11.89
C GLN A 203 -2.96 12.78 11.42
N LEU A 204 -1.87 13.54 11.31
CA LEU A 204 -0.52 13.05 11.01
C LEU A 204 0.50 13.81 11.85
N ARG A 205 1.73 13.32 11.94
CA ARG A 205 2.84 14.14 12.46
C ARG A 205 3.01 15.36 11.57
N GLN A 206 3.38 16.50 12.16
CA GLN A 206 3.42 17.79 11.48
C GLN A 206 4.26 17.73 10.18
N GLY A 207 5.46 17.14 10.23
CA GLY A 207 6.31 17.01 9.05
C GLY A 207 5.70 16.17 7.93
N ALA A 208 4.97 15.10 8.26
CA ALA A 208 4.26 14.27 7.29
C ALA A 208 3.10 15.05 6.64
N MET A 209 2.35 15.83 7.42
CA MET A 209 1.26 16.67 6.90
C MET A 209 1.79 17.76 5.95
N ASP A 210 2.90 18.40 6.30
CA ASP A 210 3.52 19.45 5.48
C ASP A 210 4.09 18.87 4.17
N ALA A 211 4.77 17.73 4.24
CA ALA A 211 5.25 17.02 3.06
C ALA A 211 4.11 16.58 2.14
N TYR A 212 3.01 16.06 2.72
CA TYR A 212 1.81 15.71 1.97
C TYR A 212 1.24 16.92 1.20
N ARG A 213 1.12 18.08 1.86
CA ARG A 213 0.61 19.31 1.23
C ARG A 213 1.48 19.76 0.06
N GLN A 214 2.81 19.69 0.21
CA GLN A 214 3.74 20.02 -0.88
C GLN A 214 3.59 19.05 -2.06
N MET A 215 3.53 17.75 -1.79
CA MET A 215 3.33 16.72 -2.81
C MET A 215 2.01 16.93 -3.57
N VAL A 216 0.90 17.18 -2.86
CA VAL A 216 -0.41 17.43 -3.46
C VAL A 216 -0.42 18.69 -4.31
N ALA A 217 0.24 19.76 -3.84
CA ALA A 217 0.36 21.00 -4.61
C ALA A 217 1.10 20.76 -5.93
N GLU A 218 2.23 20.05 -5.92
CA GLU A 218 2.97 19.72 -7.16
C GLU A 218 2.19 18.77 -8.07
N ALA A 219 1.49 17.77 -7.53
CA ALA A 219 0.64 16.90 -8.33
C ALA A 219 -0.50 17.66 -9.03
N LYS A 220 -1.14 18.60 -8.32
CA LYS A 220 -2.18 19.48 -8.90
C LYS A 220 -1.59 20.38 -9.97
N ALA A 221 -0.42 20.99 -9.73
CA ALA A 221 0.28 21.83 -10.70
C ALA A 221 0.70 21.05 -11.96
N ALA A 222 1.02 19.76 -11.82
CA ALA A 222 1.33 18.86 -12.93
C ALA A 222 0.08 18.41 -13.72
N GLY A 223 -1.13 18.77 -13.30
CA GLY A 223 -2.37 18.43 -14.01
C GLY A 223 -2.79 16.96 -13.93
N VAL A 224 -2.18 16.16 -13.02
CA VAL A 224 -2.48 14.72 -12.88
C VAL A 224 -3.67 14.43 -11.96
N VAL A 225 -4.23 15.47 -11.33
CA VAL A 225 -5.39 15.39 -10.42
C VAL A 225 -6.62 15.90 -11.14
N ARG A 226 -7.46 14.98 -11.65
CA ARG A 226 -8.72 15.31 -12.36
C ARG A 226 -9.97 15.16 -11.51
N ASP A 227 -9.97 14.15 -10.62
CA ASP A 227 -11.03 13.93 -9.64
C ASP A 227 -10.75 14.79 -8.40
N PRO A 228 -11.69 15.61 -7.90
CA PRO A 228 -11.48 16.41 -6.69
C PRO A 228 -11.23 15.56 -5.43
N ARG A 229 -11.63 14.28 -5.42
CA ARG A 229 -11.31 13.33 -4.35
C ARG A 229 -9.88 12.81 -4.43
N ALA A 230 -9.28 12.82 -5.62
CA ALA A 230 -7.91 12.34 -5.80
C ALA A 230 -6.95 13.15 -4.92
N LEU A 231 -6.11 12.41 -4.21
CA LEU A 231 -5.17 12.87 -3.22
C LEU A 231 -5.75 13.35 -1.89
N THR A 232 -7.05 13.17 -1.61
CA THR A 232 -7.59 13.34 -0.24
C THR A 232 -7.21 12.17 0.66
N ILE A 233 -7.05 12.42 1.96
CA ILE A 233 -6.63 11.42 2.94
C ILE A 233 -7.86 10.73 3.52
N PHE A 234 -7.95 9.39 3.43
CA PHE A 234 -9.07 8.63 4.02
C PHE A 234 -8.73 7.91 5.32
N SER A 235 -7.45 7.88 5.70
CA SER A 235 -6.91 7.26 6.91
C SER A 235 -5.54 7.86 7.25
N GLY A 236 -5.29 8.13 8.54
CA GLY A 236 -4.02 8.68 9.04
C GLY A 236 -3.66 8.04 10.38
N PHE A 237 -3.26 8.82 11.38
CA PHE A 237 -2.93 8.34 12.71
C PHE A 237 -4.05 7.48 13.33
N ARG A 238 -3.66 6.33 13.89
CA ARG A 238 -4.54 5.46 14.68
C ARG A 238 -3.97 5.31 16.08
N GLU A 239 -4.72 5.74 17.08
CA GLU A 239 -4.28 5.73 18.47
C GLU A 239 -4.15 4.29 19.00
N PRO A 240 -2.99 3.90 19.57
CA PRO A 240 -2.78 2.53 20.04
C PRO A 240 -3.82 2.05 21.05
N ASP A 241 -4.22 2.89 22.00
CA ASP A 241 -5.17 2.51 23.05
C ASP A 241 -6.59 2.33 22.50
N ALA A 242 -6.99 3.17 21.53
CA ALA A 242 -8.25 3.01 20.83
C ALA A 242 -8.27 1.72 20.00
N ASP A 243 -7.19 1.43 19.27
CA ASP A 243 -7.04 0.20 18.50
C ASP A 243 -6.99 -1.05 19.40
N ALA A 244 -6.29 -0.99 20.53
CA ALA A 244 -6.24 -2.07 21.52
C ALA A 244 -7.60 -2.31 22.17
N GLY A 245 -8.30 -1.24 22.58
CA GLY A 245 -9.64 -1.32 23.14
C GLY A 245 -10.65 -1.88 22.13
N ARG A 246 -10.54 -1.50 20.86
CA ARG A 246 -11.36 -2.06 19.78
C ARG A 246 -11.05 -3.54 19.55
N CYS A 247 -9.77 -3.91 19.50
CA CYS A 247 -9.42 -5.33 19.40
C CYS A 247 -10.04 -6.12 20.57
N ALA A 248 -9.86 -5.66 21.81
CA ALA A 248 -10.35 -6.39 22.97
C ALA A 248 -11.86 -6.63 22.90
N ARG A 249 -12.63 -5.69 22.32
CA ARG A 249 -14.07 -5.84 22.08
C ARG A 249 -14.39 -6.81 20.95
N ASP A 250 -13.66 -6.74 19.85
CA ASP A 250 -13.98 -7.46 18.61
C ASP A 250 -13.28 -8.82 18.49
N ASN A 251 -12.33 -9.14 19.38
CA ASN A 251 -11.46 -10.31 19.34
C ASN A 251 -10.80 -10.53 17.96
N ASN A 252 -10.14 -9.49 17.44
CA ASN A 252 -9.54 -9.48 16.10
C ASN A 252 -8.22 -8.69 16.00
N CYS A 253 -7.31 -8.90 16.94
CA CYS A 253 -6.06 -8.13 17.05
C CYS A 253 -5.14 -8.29 15.84
N GLN A 254 -5.11 -9.48 15.23
CA GLN A 254 -4.25 -9.80 14.08
C GLN A 254 -4.99 -10.72 13.10
N GLY A 255 -4.95 -10.42 11.80
CA GLY A 255 -5.58 -11.21 10.75
C GLY A 255 -5.42 -10.59 9.36
N VAL A 256 -6.09 -11.18 8.37
CA VAL A 256 -6.03 -10.78 6.95
C VAL A 256 -6.37 -9.31 6.72
N SER A 257 -7.26 -8.75 7.54
CA SER A 257 -7.70 -7.36 7.42
C SER A 257 -7.06 -6.41 8.44
N ARG A 258 -6.29 -6.92 9.41
CA ARG A 258 -5.83 -6.14 10.57
C ARG A 258 -4.49 -6.59 11.09
N THR A 259 -3.63 -5.63 11.37
CA THR A 259 -2.38 -5.87 12.11
C THR A 259 -2.42 -5.17 13.46
N ILE A 260 -2.01 -5.89 14.49
CA ILE A 260 -1.87 -5.40 15.86
C ILE A 260 -0.86 -4.27 15.97
N CYS A 261 0.10 -4.25 15.05
CA CYS A 261 1.05 -3.17 14.87
C CYS A 261 0.89 -2.63 13.45
N SER A 262 0.11 -1.55 13.32
CA SER A 262 -0.09 -0.85 12.04
C SER A 262 0.87 0.31 11.91
N ALA A 263 1.38 0.57 10.71
CA ALA A 263 2.20 1.76 10.42
C ALA A 263 1.48 3.08 10.77
N HIS A 264 0.15 3.10 10.69
CA HIS A 264 -0.66 4.27 11.04
C HIS A 264 -0.48 4.75 12.49
N ARG A 265 -0.10 3.87 13.42
CA ARG A 265 0.16 4.28 14.81
C ARG A 265 1.31 5.28 14.95
N THR A 266 2.18 5.35 13.95
CA THR A 266 3.35 6.24 13.98
C THR A 266 2.97 7.69 13.67
N GLY A 267 1.79 7.93 13.09
CA GLY A 267 1.42 9.23 12.51
C GLY A 267 2.24 9.61 11.26
N LEU A 268 3.06 8.69 10.74
CA LEU A 268 3.86 8.86 9.53
C LEU A 268 3.24 8.18 8.31
N ALA A 269 2.29 7.25 8.52
CA ALA A 269 1.58 6.58 7.44
C ALA A 269 0.22 7.22 7.18
N LEU A 270 -0.16 7.28 5.91
CA LEU A 270 -1.44 7.78 5.44
C LEU A 270 -1.96 6.94 4.28
N ASP A 271 -3.28 6.82 4.22
CA ASP A 271 -3.96 6.25 3.07
C ASP A 271 -4.64 7.35 2.27
N ILE A 272 -4.29 7.42 0.98
CA ILE A 272 -4.68 8.48 0.06
C ILE A 272 -5.65 7.94 -0.97
N TYR A 273 -6.74 8.66 -1.23
CA TYR A 273 -7.65 8.33 -2.32
C TYR A 273 -6.93 8.53 -3.66
N ILE A 274 -6.67 7.45 -4.38
CA ILE A 274 -6.01 7.47 -5.69
C ILE A 274 -7.05 7.43 -6.81
N ALA A 275 -7.80 6.34 -6.84
CA ALA A 275 -8.93 6.05 -7.73
C ALA A 275 -9.72 4.90 -7.10
N ALA A 276 -10.91 4.60 -7.63
CA ALA A 276 -11.62 3.39 -7.29
C ALA A 276 -12.34 2.82 -8.52
N ALA A 277 -12.26 1.51 -8.71
CA ALA A 277 -13.09 0.83 -9.71
C ALA A 277 -14.57 0.86 -9.27
N PRO A 278 -15.53 0.79 -10.21
CA PRO A 278 -16.96 0.80 -9.87
C PRO A 278 -17.32 -0.27 -8.83
N GLY A 279 -18.03 0.14 -7.78
CA GLY A 279 -18.44 -0.76 -6.70
C GLY A 279 -17.39 -1.02 -5.61
N PHE A 280 -16.19 -0.42 -5.71
CA PHE A 280 -15.13 -0.58 -4.72
C PHE A 280 -14.87 0.67 -3.89
N GLY A 281 -14.47 0.46 -2.64
CA GLY A 281 -13.94 1.51 -1.76
C GLY A 281 -12.47 1.85 -2.07
N PRO A 282 -11.97 3.00 -1.57
CA PRO A 282 -10.59 3.43 -1.81
C PRO A 282 -9.52 2.57 -1.13
N ASP A 283 -9.92 1.71 -0.19
CA ASP A 283 -9.09 0.75 0.54
C ASP A 283 -9.28 -0.70 0.08
N SER A 284 -10.07 -0.94 -0.97
CA SER A 284 -10.31 -2.30 -1.46
C SER A 284 -9.05 -2.88 -2.10
N SER A 285 -8.61 -4.02 -1.56
CA SER A 285 -7.49 -4.80 -2.08
C SER A 285 -7.85 -5.69 -3.27
N ALA A 286 -9.06 -5.61 -3.81
CA ALA A 286 -9.44 -6.34 -5.02
C ALA A 286 -8.55 -5.95 -6.21
N ASP A 287 -8.14 -6.93 -7.01
CA ASP A 287 -7.18 -6.73 -8.11
C ASP A 287 -7.67 -5.69 -9.12
N ASP A 288 -8.96 -5.69 -9.46
CA ASP A 288 -9.55 -4.71 -10.37
C ASP A 288 -9.46 -3.28 -9.82
N ASN A 289 -9.66 -3.11 -8.51
CA ASN A 289 -9.55 -1.81 -7.86
C ASN A 289 -8.10 -1.31 -7.86
N ARG A 290 -7.15 -2.19 -7.50
CA ARG A 290 -5.71 -1.90 -7.53
C ARG A 290 -5.21 -1.61 -8.94
N ARG A 291 -5.74 -2.30 -9.95
CA ARG A 291 -5.44 -2.05 -11.37
C ARG A 291 -5.96 -0.68 -11.82
N ALA A 292 -7.18 -0.30 -11.41
CA ALA A 292 -7.71 1.04 -11.69
C ALA A 292 -6.83 2.14 -11.07
N MET A 293 -6.34 1.94 -9.83
CA MET A 293 -5.38 2.85 -9.22
C MET A 293 -4.04 2.89 -9.97
N ALA A 294 -3.48 1.74 -10.34
CA ALA A 294 -2.21 1.63 -11.07
C ALA A 294 -2.24 2.30 -12.46
N ARG A 295 -3.44 2.38 -13.07
CA ARG A 295 -3.68 3.09 -14.33
C ARG A 295 -3.83 4.60 -14.17
N SER A 296 -4.17 5.09 -12.98
CA SER A 296 -4.40 6.52 -12.77
C SER A 296 -3.13 7.37 -12.98
N ASP A 297 -3.31 8.56 -13.57
CA ASP A 297 -2.25 9.55 -13.74
C ASP A 297 -1.65 9.95 -12.37
N ALA A 298 -2.51 10.12 -11.37
CA ALA A 298 -2.12 10.47 -10.00
C ALA A 298 -1.17 9.43 -9.40
N TYR A 299 -1.50 8.14 -9.45
CA TYR A 299 -0.63 7.10 -8.91
C TYR A 299 0.71 7.02 -9.64
N ARG A 300 0.68 7.03 -10.98
CA ARG A 300 1.89 6.97 -11.81
C ARG A 300 2.81 8.16 -11.55
N TRP A 301 2.25 9.35 -11.38
CA TRP A 301 2.99 10.53 -10.96
C TRP A 301 3.60 10.36 -9.57
N MET A 302 2.83 9.85 -8.60
CA MET A 302 3.30 9.64 -7.23
C MET A 302 4.44 8.62 -7.17
N VAL A 303 4.35 7.50 -7.89
CA VAL A 303 5.43 6.49 -7.93
C VAL A 303 6.76 7.11 -8.33
N VAL A 304 6.76 8.09 -9.24
CA VAL A 304 7.97 8.77 -9.70
C VAL A 304 8.40 9.92 -8.79
N ASN A 305 7.46 10.66 -8.19
CA ASN A 305 7.74 11.94 -7.54
C ASN A 305 7.65 11.94 -6.02
N ALA A 306 6.85 11.05 -5.42
CA ALA A 306 6.55 11.07 -3.99
C ALA A 306 7.81 10.92 -3.11
N GLY A 307 8.82 10.20 -3.61
CA GLY A 307 10.12 10.07 -2.95
C GLY A 307 10.85 11.40 -2.72
N ARG A 308 10.65 12.41 -3.58
CA ARG A 308 11.23 13.76 -3.41
C ARG A 308 10.65 14.51 -2.20
N PHE A 309 9.46 14.10 -1.74
CA PHE A 309 8.81 14.62 -0.53
C PHE A 309 9.00 13.69 0.67
N GLY A 310 9.79 12.61 0.50
CA GLY A 310 10.05 11.64 1.55
C GLY A 310 8.95 10.59 1.73
N PHE A 311 8.10 10.34 0.75
CA PHE A 311 7.11 9.27 0.82
C PHE A 311 7.58 8.00 0.10
N VAL A 312 7.31 6.85 0.71
CA VAL A 312 7.49 5.51 0.11
C VAL A 312 6.17 4.75 0.13
N ASN A 313 5.88 3.99 -0.93
CA ASN A 313 4.63 3.24 -1.06
C ASN A 313 4.78 1.80 -0.55
N TYR A 314 3.72 1.28 0.05
CA TYR A 314 3.53 -0.16 0.13
C TYR A 314 2.93 -0.65 -1.19
N VAL A 315 3.71 -1.30 -2.05
CA VAL A 315 3.29 -1.62 -3.43
C VAL A 315 2.08 -2.57 -3.54
N PHE A 316 1.75 -3.30 -2.47
CA PHE A 316 0.50 -4.06 -2.41
C PHE A 316 -0.73 -3.14 -2.30
N GLU A 317 -0.59 -2.00 -1.64
CA GLU A 317 -1.66 -1.04 -1.37
C GLU A 317 -1.32 0.29 -2.05
N PRO A 318 -1.77 0.52 -3.30
CA PRO A 318 -1.46 1.77 -4.04
C PRO A 318 -1.83 3.06 -3.29
N TRP A 319 -2.79 2.97 -2.37
CA TRP A 319 -3.22 4.07 -1.50
C TRP A 319 -2.32 4.31 -0.28
N HIS A 320 -1.50 3.34 0.15
CA HIS A 320 -0.78 3.40 1.44
C HIS A 320 0.64 3.94 1.27
N TRP A 321 0.93 5.06 1.93
CA TRP A 321 2.22 5.73 1.85
C TRP A 321 2.77 6.00 3.25
N GLU A 322 4.09 5.92 3.39
CA GLU A 322 4.81 6.22 4.63
C GLU A 322 5.78 7.37 4.40
N TRP A 323 5.73 8.38 5.26
CA TRP A 323 6.71 9.45 5.28
C TRP A 323 7.97 9.03 6.05
N THR A 324 9.14 9.28 5.46
CA THR A 324 10.44 8.84 5.98
C THR A 324 11.32 10.00 6.45
N GLY A 325 10.78 11.22 6.52
CA GLY A 325 11.56 12.43 6.82
C GLY A 325 11.98 12.59 8.29
N GLU A 326 11.54 11.69 9.18
CA GLU A 326 11.95 11.69 10.57
C GLU A 326 12.00 10.25 11.14
N PRO A 327 12.77 10.00 12.21
CA PRO A 327 12.89 8.68 12.79
C PRO A 327 11.59 8.21 13.45
N MET A 328 11.46 6.89 13.52
CA MET A 328 10.42 6.23 14.31
C MET A 328 10.68 6.44 15.81
N LEU A 329 9.61 6.60 16.57
CA LEU A 329 9.69 6.68 18.02
C LEU A 329 10.07 5.32 18.61
N PRO A 330 10.79 5.28 19.75
CA PRO A 330 11.07 4.05 20.47
C PRO A 330 9.80 3.21 20.66
N GLY A 331 9.91 1.94 20.33
CA GLY A 331 8.79 1.00 20.32
C GLY A 331 8.77 0.05 21.50
N VAL A 332 7.82 -0.88 21.46
CA VAL A 332 7.70 -2.01 22.38
C VAL A 332 7.84 -3.32 21.61
N PRO A 333 8.27 -4.43 22.23
CA PRO A 333 8.26 -5.74 21.57
C PRO A 333 6.85 -6.09 21.04
N LEU A 334 6.74 -6.65 19.84
CA LEU A 334 5.47 -7.12 19.29
C LEU A 334 4.80 -8.14 20.21
N SER A 335 5.59 -8.98 20.88
CA SER A 335 5.14 -9.97 21.85
C SER A 335 4.47 -9.38 23.09
N SER A 336 4.67 -8.08 23.37
CA SER A 336 4.02 -7.40 24.51
C SER A 336 2.68 -6.79 24.13
N LEU A 337 2.26 -6.83 22.87
CA LEU A 337 0.96 -6.30 22.43
C LEU A 337 -0.17 -7.31 22.64
N PRO A 338 -1.44 -6.88 22.79
CA PRO A 338 -2.57 -7.78 23.03
C PRO A 338 -2.79 -8.81 21.91
N GLN A 339 -2.62 -10.10 22.16
CA GLN A 339 -2.75 -11.12 21.09
C GLN A 339 -4.17 -11.69 20.92
N ALA A 340 -5.17 -11.18 21.65
CA ALA A 340 -6.51 -11.75 21.68
C ALA A 340 -7.17 -11.77 20.29
N GLY A 341 -7.63 -12.96 19.87
CA GLY A 341 -8.28 -13.16 18.58
C GLY A 341 -7.34 -13.00 17.38
N SER A 342 -6.03 -13.06 17.61
CA SER A 342 -5.05 -13.26 16.53
C SER A 342 -5.26 -14.63 15.92
N GLY A 343 -5.20 -14.72 14.58
CA GLY A 343 -5.13 -16.01 13.90
C GLY A 343 -3.98 -16.87 14.44
N ASN A 344 -4.13 -18.20 14.38
CA ASN A 344 -3.04 -19.09 14.78
C ASN A 344 -1.77 -18.76 13.98
N PRO A 345 -0.55 -18.87 14.56
CA PRO A 345 0.74 -18.62 13.89
C PRO A 345 1.06 -19.48 12.64
N GLY A 346 0.08 -20.15 12.04
CA GLY A 346 0.20 -20.94 10.81
C GLY A 346 -0.79 -20.53 9.71
N ASP A 347 -1.52 -19.41 9.86
CA ASP A 347 -2.37 -18.88 8.79
C ASP A 347 -1.49 -18.37 7.63
N PRO A 348 -1.60 -18.90 6.40
CA PRO A 348 -0.74 -18.54 5.27
C PRO A 348 -0.74 -17.05 4.93
N LEU A 349 -1.76 -16.31 5.36
CA LEU A 349 -1.90 -14.86 5.15
C LEU A 349 -1.16 -14.02 6.21
N LEU A 350 -0.63 -14.64 7.26
CA LEU A 350 0.10 -14.01 8.38
C LEU A 350 1.59 -14.40 8.41
N ILE A 351 2.06 -15.24 7.49
CA ILE A 351 3.46 -15.68 7.41
C ILE A 351 4.19 -14.75 6.42
N PRO A 352 5.08 -13.85 6.87
CA PRO A 352 6.05 -13.27 5.94
C PRO A 352 6.85 -14.42 5.33
N PRO A 353 7.14 -14.41 4.01
CA PRO A 353 7.89 -15.49 3.38
C PRO A 353 9.17 -15.72 4.18
N ALA A 354 9.47 -16.98 4.46
CA ALA A 354 10.67 -17.34 5.20
C ALA A 354 11.86 -16.58 4.59
N ALA A 355 12.60 -15.85 5.43
CA ALA A 355 13.88 -15.33 5.02
C ALA A 355 14.67 -16.51 4.43
N PRO A 356 15.29 -16.37 3.25
CA PRO A 356 16.14 -17.43 2.75
C PRO A 356 17.12 -17.77 3.87
N ALA A 357 17.20 -19.06 4.21
CA ALA A 357 18.18 -19.53 5.18
C ALA A 357 19.53 -18.93 4.78
N PRO A 358 20.33 -18.43 5.74
CA PRO A 358 21.69 -18.01 5.42
C PRO A 358 22.30 -19.18 4.65
N VAL A 359 22.71 -18.91 3.41
CA VAL A 359 23.44 -19.89 2.62
C VAL A 359 24.59 -20.30 3.51
N ALA A 360 24.56 -21.54 4.00
CA ALA A 360 25.64 -22.09 4.78
C ALA A 360 26.88 -21.86 3.93
N ALA A 361 27.76 -20.96 4.40
CA ALA A 361 28.97 -20.64 3.70
C ALA A 361 29.72 -21.96 3.55
N THR A 362 29.70 -22.52 2.35
CA THR A 362 30.48 -23.69 2.01
C THR A 362 31.92 -23.27 2.30
N LYS A 363 32.57 -23.97 3.24
CA LYS A 363 34.00 -23.79 3.51
C LYS A 363 34.72 -23.69 2.17
N PRO A 364 35.56 -22.67 1.95
CA PRO A 364 36.38 -22.59 0.75
C PRO A 364 37.11 -23.93 0.58
N GLY A 365 36.89 -24.59 -0.55
CA GLY A 365 37.66 -25.76 -0.91
C GLY A 365 39.15 -25.41 -0.92
N PRO A 366 40.04 -26.35 -0.57
CA PRO A 366 41.47 -26.11 -0.63
C PRO A 366 41.87 -25.67 -2.04
N PRO A 367 42.80 -24.72 -2.17
CA PRO A 367 43.21 -24.19 -3.47
C PRO A 367 43.72 -25.34 -4.36
N PRO A 368 43.41 -25.32 -5.67
CA PRO A 368 43.88 -26.34 -6.58
C PRO A 368 45.42 -26.39 -6.56
N LYS A 369 45.96 -27.61 -6.49
CA LYS A 369 47.42 -27.84 -6.54
C LYS A 369 47.99 -27.18 -7.80
N ALA A 370 49.03 -26.37 -7.60
CA ALA A 370 49.75 -25.73 -8.69
C ALA A 370 50.20 -26.78 -9.73
N PRO A 371 50.09 -26.47 -11.03
CA PRO A 371 50.64 -27.33 -12.07
C PRO A 371 52.16 -27.49 -11.87
N PRO A 372 52.73 -28.68 -12.13
CA PRO A 372 54.16 -28.87 -12.06
C PRO A 372 54.88 -27.95 -13.05
N PRO A 373 56.09 -27.45 -12.71
CA PRO A 373 56.84 -26.57 -13.57
C PRO A 373 57.12 -27.23 -14.92
N SER A 374 56.72 -26.54 -16.00
CA SER A 374 57.03 -26.93 -17.37
C SER A 374 58.54 -26.99 -17.57
N LYS A 375 59.06 -28.15 -17.97
CA LYS A 375 60.45 -28.33 -18.38
C LYS A 375 60.66 -27.62 -19.72
N ALA A 376 61.04 -26.35 -19.69
CA ALA A 376 61.55 -25.67 -20.86
C ALA A 376 62.94 -26.24 -21.24
N PRO A 377 63.17 -26.66 -22.50
CA PRO A 377 64.49 -27.10 -22.93
C PRO A 377 65.48 -25.93 -23.01
N PRO A 378 66.78 -26.17 -22.79
CA PRO A 378 67.79 -25.12 -22.75
C PRO A 378 67.96 -24.45 -24.12
N ARG A 379 67.95 -23.11 -24.12
CA ARG A 379 68.32 -22.30 -25.29
C ARG A 379 69.79 -22.56 -25.65
N ARG A 380 70.03 -22.92 -26.91
CA ARG A 380 71.37 -22.92 -27.51
C ARG A 380 71.98 -21.51 -27.48
N PRO A 381 73.28 -21.37 -27.22
CA PRO A 381 73.97 -20.09 -27.32
C PRO A 381 74.08 -19.69 -28.78
N ALA A 382 73.77 -18.42 -29.07
CA ALA A 382 74.04 -17.79 -30.36
C ALA A 382 75.52 -17.39 -30.41
N GLY A 383 76.20 -17.74 -31.50
CA GLY A 383 77.54 -17.24 -31.80
C GLY A 383 77.88 -17.42 -33.27
N SER A 384 78.34 -16.30 -33.85
CA SER A 384 78.97 -16.10 -35.18
C SER A 384 78.04 -15.88 -36.37
#